data_AF-A0A835C5A3-F1
#
_entry.id   AF-A0A835C5A3-F1
#
_cell.length_a   1.000
_cell.length_b   1.000
_cell.length_c   1.000
_cell.angle_alpha   90.00
_cell.angle_beta   90.00
_cell.angle_gamma   90.00
#
_symmetry.space_group_name_H-M   'P 1'
#
loop_
_entity.id
_entity.type
_entity.pdbx_description
1 polymer ?
#
loop_
_entity_poly.entity_id
_entity_poly.type
_entity_poly.pdbx_seq_one_letter_code
_entity_poly.pdbx_strand_id
1 'polypeptide(L)'
;MFSFLRDSDVPLEKNPKLKTHAMSVFVMTCEAAAQLRKAGKVTVRETTLKRLGSSHFKYGVADSHFEVTRFALLETIKEALPADMWSLEMKNAWSEAYNQLVAAIKQEMKPAA
;
A
#
# COMPACT_ATOMS: atom_id res chain seq x y z
N MET A 1 2.32 11.57 -5.97
CA MET A 1 3.78 11.69 -6.09
C MET A 1 4.45 12.26 -4.84
N PHE A 2 5.61 11.72 -4.47
CA PHE A 2 6.39 12.13 -3.29
C PHE A 2 7.05 13.50 -3.49
N SER A 3 6.43 14.56 -2.97
CA SER A 3 6.95 15.94 -3.10
C SER A 3 8.34 16.13 -2.48
N PHE A 4 8.65 15.39 -1.42
CA PHE A 4 9.93 15.46 -0.72
C PHE A 4 11.11 14.86 -1.51
N LEU A 5 10.89 14.31 -2.70
CA LEU A 5 11.96 13.84 -3.60
C LEU A 5 12.38 14.88 -4.63
N ARG A 6 11.58 15.93 -4.88
CA ARG A 6 11.77 16.85 -6.02
C ARG A 6 13.15 17.52 -6.03
N ASP A 7 13.67 17.84 -4.85
CA ASP A 7 14.92 18.61 -4.67
C ASP A 7 15.78 18.01 -3.54
N SER A 8 15.74 16.67 -3.37
CA SER A 8 16.45 15.98 -2.30
C SER A 8 17.78 15.40 -2.79
N ASP A 9 18.88 15.82 -2.17
CA ASP A 9 20.21 15.21 -2.40
C ASP A 9 20.41 13.87 -1.68
N VAL A 10 19.46 13.48 -0.82
CA VAL A 10 19.49 12.18 -0.13
C VAL A 10 19.20 11.06 -1.14
N PRO A 11 20.09 10.06 -1.30
CA PRO A 11 19.83 8.89 -2.12
C PRO A 11 18.51 8.20 -1.73
N LEU A 12 17.76 7.68 -2.70
CA LEU A 12 16.41 7.16 -2.49
C LEU A 12 16.37 6.08 -1.41
N GLU A 13 17.36 5.19 -1.40
CA GLU A 13 17.50 4.05 -0.48
C GLU A 13 17.76 4.49 0.97
N LYS A 14 18.26 5.72 1.14
CA LYS A 14 18.54 6.34 2.44
C LYS A 14 17.44 7.31 2.88
N ASN A 15 16.43 7.55 2.05
CA ASN A 15 15.39 8.53 2.37
C ASN A 15 14.43 7.99 3.45
N PRO A 16 14.37 8.59 4.65
CA PRO A 16 13.56 8.06 5.75
C PRO A 16 12.06 8.15 5.49
N LYS A 17 11.61 9.11 4.68
CA LYS A 17 10.19 9.25 4.31
C LYS A 17 9.75 8.15 3.35
N LEU A 18 10.60 7.76 2.40
CA LEU A 18 10.35 6.60 1.55
C LEU A 18 10.29 5.31 2.37
N LYS A 19 11.28 5.09 3.25
CA LYS A 19 11.30 3.92 4.13
C LYS A 19 10.02 3.82 4.97
N THR A 20 9.59 4.92 5.57
CA THR A 20 8.38 4.97 6.40
C THR A 20 7.12 4.64 5.59
N HIS A 21 7.01 5.19 4.38
CA HIS A 21 5.88 4.89 3.50
C HIS A 21 5.87 3.43 3.07
N ALA A 22 7.02 2.88 2.67
CA ALA A 22 7.15 1.46 2.30
C ALA A 22 6.71 0.55 3.47
N MET A 23 7.20 0.80 4.69
CA MET A 23 6.76 0.05 5.87
C MET A 23 5.25 0.15 6.10
N SER A 24 4.66 1.33 5.91
CA SER A 24 3.21 1.52 6.04
C SER A 24 2.43 0.67 5.04
N VAL A 25 2.89 0.58 3.78
CA VAL A 25 2.27 -0.28 2.75
C VAL A 25 2.31 -1.74 3.18
N PHE A 26 3.45 -2.25 3.64
CA PHE A 26 3.58 -3.63 4.12
C PHE A 26 2.66 -3.91 5.32
N VAL A 27 2.74 -3.08 6.36
CA VAL A 27 1.99 -3.27 7.61
C VAL A 27 0.49 -3.20 7.35
N MET A 28 0.01 -2.15 6.66
CA MET A 28 -1.42 -2.00 6.41
C MET A 28 -1.97 -3.10 5.49
N THR A 29 -1.19 -3.59 4.53
CA THR A 29 -1.61 -4.72 3.69
C THR A 29 -1.71 -6.01 4.52
N CYS A 30 -0.75 -6.26 5.42
CA CYS A 30 -0.79 -7.40 6.34
C CYS A 30 -2.00 -7.31 7.29
N GLU A 31 -2.27 -6.12 7.85
CA GLU A 31 -3.44 -5.86 8.67
C GLU A 31 -4.74 -6.08 7.90
N ALA A 32 -4.81 -5.65 6.63
CA ALA A 32 -5.96 -5.90 5.76
C ALA A 32 -6.19 -7.41 5.56
N ALA A 33 -5.14 -8.20 5.36
CA ALA A 33 -5.25 -9.67 5.28
C ALA A 33 -5.84 -10.26 6.56
N ALA A 34 -5.37 -9.82 7.74
CA ALA A 34 -5.90 -10.26 9.02
C ALA A 34 -7.38 -9.84 9.22
N GLN A 35 -7.74 -8.63 8.80
CA GLN A 35 -9.11 -8.12 8.86
C GLN A 35 -10.05 -8.88 7.93
N LEU A 36 -9.63 -9.16 6.69
CA LEU A 36 -10.40 -9.98 5.75
C LEU A 36 -10.64 -11.38 6.30
N ARG A 37 -9.61 -12.02 6.87
CA ARG A 37 -9.77 -13.33 7.53
C ARG A 37 -10.76 -13.28 8.69
N LYS A 38 -10.74 -12.23 9.50
CA LYS A 38 -11.55 -12.13 10.74
C LYS A 38 -12.98 -11.64 10.49
N ALA A 39 -13.16 -10.71 9.56
CA ALA A 39 -14.39 -9.92 9.41
C ALA A 39 -14.92 -9.88 7.96
N GLY A 40 -14.24 -10.49 6.99
CA GLY A 40 -14.64 -10.50 5.58
C GLY A 40 -14.52 -9.15 4.87
N LYS A 41 -13.98 -8.12 5.54
CA LYS A 41 -13.80 -6.77 4.98
C LYS A 41 -12.66 -6.03 5.69
N VAL A 42 -12.15 -4.99 5.04
CA VAL A 42 -11.22 -4.04 5.65
C VAL A 42 -11.96 -3.19 6.68
N THR A 43 -11.39 -3.05 7.88
CA THR A 43 -11.99 -2.36 9.04
C THR A 43 -11.11 -1.22 9.56
N VAL A 44 -10.26 -0.67 8.69
CA VAL A 44 -9.48 0.56 8.97
C VAL A 44 -10.45 1.68 9.39
N ARG A 45 -10.11 2.39 10.46
CA ARG A 45 -10.93 3.48 11.00
C ARG A 45 -11.24 4.52 9.92
N GLU A 46 -12.49 4.99 9.88
CA GLU A 46 -12.97 5.95 8.87
C GLU A 46 -12.11 7.22 8.81
N THR A 47 -11.73 7.78 9.96
CA THR A 47 -10.85 8.96 10.04
C THR A 47 -9.49 8.73 9.39
N THR A 48 -8.95 7.51 9.51
CA THR A 48 -7.70 7.11 8.85
C THR A 48 -7.91 6.99 7.34
N LEU A 49 -8.99 6.35 6.88
CA LEU A 49 -9.30 6.22 5.45
C LEU A 49 -9.49 7.58 4.78
N LYS A 50 -10.23 8.51 5.41
CA LYS A 50 -10.40 9.89 4.92
C LYS A 50 -9.05 10.60 4.75
N ARG A 51 -8.17 10.50 5.75
CA ARG A 51 -6.82 11.10 5.69
C ARG A 51 -5.97 10.47 4.57
N LEU A 52 -6.02 9.15 4.42
CA LEU A 52 -5.27 8.44 3.38
C LEU A 52 -5.79 8.80 1.99
N GLY A 53 -7.10 8.71 1.76
CA GLY A 53 -7.74 9.04 0.49
C GLY A 53 -7.46 10.49 0.07
N SER A 54 -7.66 11.44 0.97
CA SER A 54 -7.34 12.86 0.73
C SER A 54 -5.87 13.07 0.36
N SER A 55 -4.93 12.40 1.06
CA SER A 55 -3.50 12.52 0.76
C SER A 55 -3.16 11.95 -0.62
N HIS A 56 -3.64 10.75 -0.94
CA HIS A 56 -3.38 10.11 -2.23
C HIS A 56 -4.00 10.90 -3.39
N PHE A 57 -5.23 11.43 -3.20
CA PHE A 57 -5.89 12.31 -4.16
C PHE A 57 -5.10 13.60 -4.38
N LYS A 58 -4.73 14.31 -3.31
CA LYS A 58 -3.95 15.56 -3.36
C LYS A 58 -2.65 15.40 -4.16
N TYR A 59 -1.99 14.25 -4.02
CA TYR A 59 -0.72 13.99 -4.69
C TYR A 59 -0.88 13.36 -6.09
N GLY A 60 -2.10 13.27 -6.63
CA GLY A 60 -2.36 12.79 -7.98
C GLY A 60 -2.03 11.30 -8.15
N VAL A 61 -2.20 10.49 -7.11
CA VAL A 61 -2.05 9.04 -7.23
C VAL A 61 -3.21 8.51 -8.09
N ALA A 62 -2.85 7.78 -9.14
CA ALA A 62 -3.79 7.16 -10.08
C ALA A 62 -3.71 5.63 -10.00
N ASP A 63 -4.66 4.96 -10.64
CA ASP A 63 -4.79 3.49 -10.66
C ASP A 63 -3.49 2.78 -11.06
N SER A 64 -2.81 3.27 -12.10
CA SER A 64 -1.52 2.73 -12.55
C SER A 64 -0.45 2.73 -11.46
N HIS A 65 -0.46 3.71 -10.55
CA HIS A 65 0.51 3.76 -9.45
C HIS A 65 0.23 2.68 -8.40
N PHE A 66 -1.05 2.39 -8.11
CA PHE A 66 -1.42 1.30 -7.22
C PHE A 66 -1.06 -0.06 -7.85
N GLU A 67 -1.29 -0.22 -9.16
CA GLU A 67 -0.94 -1.45 -9.88
C GLU A 67 0.56 -1.73 -9.86
N VAL A 68 1.38 -0.72 -10.17
CA VAL A 68 2.85 -0.83 -10.13
C VAL A 68 3.33 -1.08 -8.70
N THR A 69 2.73 -0.43 -7.70
CA THR A 69 3.07 -0.65 -6.29
C THR A 69 2.73 -2.08 -5.85
N ARG A 70 1.59 -2.63 -6.27
CA ARG A 70 1.23 -4.03 -6.02
C ARG A 70 2.24 -4.99 -6.65
N PHE A 71 2.60 -4.74 -7.92
CA PHE A 71 3.59 -5.56 -8.61
C PHE A 71 4.92 -5.57 -7.86
N ALA A 72 5.45 -4.39 -7.52
CA ALA A 72 6.71 -4.25 -6.79
C ALA A 72 6.64 -4.89 -5.39
N LEU A 73 5.51 -4.75 -4.67
CA LEU A 73 5.29 -5.39 -3.38
C LEU A 73 5.42 -6.91 -3.48
N LEU A 74 4.76 -7.53 -4.47
CA LEU A 74 4.75 -8.98 -4.64
C LEU A 74 6.13 -9.51 -5.05
N GLU A 75 6.83 -8.85 -5.97
CA GLU A 75 8.21 -9.25 -6.33
C GLU A 75 9.17 -9.05 -5.13
N THR A 76 9.02 -7.96 -4.35
CA THR A 76 9.83 -7.74 -3.14
C THR A 76 9.63 -8.87 -2.12
N ILE A 77 8.39 -9.31 -1.89
CA ILE A 77 8.10 -10.42 -0.96
C ILE A 77 8.70 -11.72 -1.49
N LYS A 78 8.54 -12.00 -2.78
CA LYS A 78 9.09 -13.18 -3.44
C LYS A 78 10.62 -13.24 -3.32
N GLU A 79 11.30 -12.12 -3.51
CA GLU A 79 12.76 -12.03 -3.39
C GLU A 79 13.25 -12.12 -1.94
N ALA A 80 12.45 -11.62 -0.98
CA ALA A 80 12.82 -11.61 0.43
C ALA A 80 12.60 -12.96 1.14
N LEU A 81 11.75 -13.83 0.58
CA LEU A 81 11.43 -15.13 1.18
C LEU A 81 12.31 -16.25 0.61
N PRO A 82 12.59 -17.30 1.40
CA PRO A 82 13.10 -18.56 0.87
C PRO A 82 12.24 -19.08 -0.29
N ALA A 83 12.87 -19.67 -1.31
CA ALA A 83 12.21 -20.07 -2.54
C ALA A 83 11.07 -21.10 -2.33
N ASP A 84 11.15 -21.91 -1.28
CA ASP A 84 10.16 -22.91 -0.88
C ASP A 84 8.96 -22.33 -0.12
N MET A 85 9.05 -21.08 0.35
CA MET A 85 7.95 -20.39 1.03
C MET A 85 7.04 -19.61 0.06
N TRP A 86 7.56 -19.20 -1.10
CA TRP A 86 6.77 -18.45 -2.07
C TRP A 86 5.87 -19.37 -2.90
N SER A 87 4.57 -19.12 -2.85
CA SER A 87 3.58 -19.91 -3.58
C SER A 87 2.56 -19.02 -4.29
N LEU A 88 1.77 -19.62 -5.20
CA LEU A 88 0.68 -18.93 -5.87
C LEU A 88 -0.39 -18.46 -4.88
N GLU A 89 -0.67 -19.27 -3.87
CA GLU A 89 -1.61 -18.94 -2.78
C GLU A 89 -1.12 -17.74 -1.98
N MET A 90 0.18 -17.67 -1.67
CA MET A 90 0.75 -16.52 -0.98
C MET A 90 0.67 -15.25 -1.83
N LYS A 91 1.02 -15.34 -3.12
CA LYS A 91 0.86 -14.23 -4.07
C LYS A 91 -0.57 -13.72 -4.12
N ASN A 92 -1.55 -14.62 -4.20
CA ASN A 92 -2.96 -14.28 -4.27
C ASN A 92 -3.47 -13.66 -2.96
N ALA A 93 -3.05 -14.18 -1.81
CA ALA A 93 -3.42 -13.64 -0.51
C ALA A 93 -2.93 -12.19 -0.32
N TRP A 94 -1.67 -11.91 -0.64
CA TRP A 94 -1.12 -10.55 -0.60
C TRP A 94 -1.78 -9.62 -1.61
N SER A 95 -2.03 -10.11 -2.84
CA SER A 95 -2.73 -9.36 -3.88
C SER A 95 -4.14 -8.95 -3.43
N GLU A 96 -4.91 -9.89 -2.88
CA GLU A 96 -6.28 -9.64 -2.43
C GLU A 96 -6.32 -8.64 -1.27
N ALA A 97 -5.45 -8.83 -0.26
CA ALA A 97 -5.35 -7.91 0.86
C ALA A 97 -5.00 -6.48 0.41
N TYR A 98 -4.06 -6.35 -0.52
CA TYR A 98 -3.68 -5.06 -1.10
C TYR A 98 -4.84 -4.43 -1.88
N ASN A 99 -5.51 -5.21 -2.73
CA ASN A 99 -6.62 -4.73 -3.56
C ASN A 99 -7.79 -4.21 -2.71
N GLN A 100 -8.17 -4.94 -1.66
CA GLN A 100 -9.24 -4.53 -0.75
C GLN A 100 -8.87 -3.27 0.03
N LEU A 101 -7.63 -3.16 0.49
CA LEU A 101 -7.14 -1.93 1.13
C LEU A 101 -7.18 -0.74 0.17
N VAL A 102 -6.69 -0.91 -1.06
CA VAL A 102 -6.72 0.15 -2.09
C VAL A 102 -8.15 0.53 -2.44
N ALA A 103 -9.07 -0.42 -2.56
CA ALA A 103 -10.48 -0.13 -2.79
C ALA A 103 -11.07 0.76 -1.68
N ALA A 104 -10.77 0.46 -0.41
CA ALA A 104 -11.20 1.27 0.72
C ALA A 104 -10.57 2.69 0.70
N ILE A 105 -9.29 2.82 0.32
CA ILE A 105 -8.64 4.13 0.17
C ILE A 105 -9.27 4.93 -0.97
N LYS A 106 -9.53 4.30 -2.13
CA LYS A 106 -10.10 4.94 -3.32
C LYS A 106 -11.51 5.50 -3.07
N GLN A 107 -12.31 4.88 -2.21
CA GLN A 107 -13.62 5.44 -1.78
C GLN A 107 -13.51 6.82 -1.13
N GLU A 108 -12.35 7.14 -0.56
CA GLU A 108 -12.04 8.43 0.07
C GLU A 108 -11.10 9.31 -0.77
N MET A 109 -10.73 8.89 -1.99
CA MET A 109 -9.93 9.69 -2.93
C MET A 109 -10.83 10.68 -3.69
N LYS A 110 -11.37 11.64 -2.95
CA LYS A 110 -12.27 12.68 -3.45
C LYS A 110 -11.84 14.05 -2.92
N PRO A 111 -12.26 15.16 -3.56
CA PRO A 111 -12.08 16.50 -3.01
C PRO A 111 -12.65 16.57 -1.58
N ALA A 112 -12.02 17.37 -0.72
CA ALA A 112 -12.60 17.65 0.60
C ALA A 112 -13.96 18.35 0.41
N ALA A 113 -14.97 17.84 1.12
CA ALA A 113 -16.28 18.47 1.21
C ALA A 113 -16.22 19.73 2.09
#